data_AF-U4UTA0-F1
#
_entry.id   AF-U4UTA0-F1
#
_cell.length_a   1.000
_cell.length_b   1.000
_cell.length_c   1.000
_cell.angle_alpha   90.00
_cell.angle_beta   90.00
_cell.angle_gamma   90.00
#
_symmetry.space_group_name_H-M   'P 1'
#
loop_
_entity.id
_entity.type
_entity.pdbx_description
1 polymer ?
#
loop_
_entity_poly.entity_id
_entity_poly.type
_entity_poly.pdbx_seq_one_letter_code
_entity_poly.pdbx_strand_id
1 'polypeptide(L)'
;RPTLAYAYTAWGYAVECHLNRLQATENKLLRMAIDAPWFVRNSQIYRNLEWEPLREFLARKAKADFEKAGRHSNEELRNTPEDLGPRKKGPRHQLAQ
;
A
#
# COMPACT_ATOMS: atom_id res chain seq x y z
N ARG A 1 24.64 12.32 -8.99
CA ARG A 1 23.65 11.81 -9.96
C ARG A 1 22.39 11.37 -9.20
N PRO A 2 21.29 12.15 -9.18
CA PRO A 2 20.11 11.90 -8.33
C PRO A 2 18.90 11.29 -9.08
N THR A 3 19.09 10.68 -10.24
CA THR A 3 18.00 10.19 -11.10
C THR A 3 17.20 9.05 -10.46
N LEU A 4 17.86 8.15 -9.71
CA LEU A 4 17.21 7.03 -9.03
C LEU A 4 16.29 7.50 -7.89
N ALA A 5 16.66 8.56 -7.17
CA ALA A 5 15.85 9.08 -6.06
C ALA A 5 14.53 9.71 -6.56
N TYR A 6 14.58 10.41 -7.70
CA TYR A 6 13.38 10.98 -8.33
C TYR A 6 12.45 9.89 -8.88
N ALA A 7 13.01 8.86 -9.51
CA ALA A 7 12.21 7.74 -9.98
C ALA A 7 11.55 7.01 -8.80
N TYR A 8 12.31 6.62 -7.77
CA TYR A 8 11.75 5.88 -6.63
C TYR A 8 10.64 6.64 -5.89
N THR A 9 10.80 7.94 -5.65
CA THR A 9 9.74 8.76 -5.01
C THR A 9 8.49 8.90 -5.88
N ALA A 10 8.64 9.06 -7.20
CA ALA A 10 7.51 9.07 -8.13
C ALA A 10 6.79 7.72 -8.16
N TRP A 11 7.53 6.61 -8.12
CA TRP A 11 6.98 5.26 -8.08
C TRP A 11 6.27 4.96 -6.75
N GLY A 12 6.83 5.36 -5.61
CA GLY A 12 6.15 5.24 -4.31
C GLY A 12 4.84 6.03 -4.25
N TYR A 13 4.80 7.24 -4.83
CA TYR A 13 3.58 8.03 -4.96
C TYR A 13 2.53 7.35 -5.87
N ALA A 14 2.98 6.78 -6.99
CA ALA A 14 2.12 6.01 -7.88
C ALA A 14 1.58 4.74 -7.20
N VAL A 15 2.40 4.01 -6.43
CA VAL A 15 1.96 2.80 -5.72
C VAL A 15 0.79 3.10 -4.78
N GLU A 16 0.85 4.18 -3.99
CA GLU A 16 -0.25 4.52 -3.08
C GLU A 16 -1.55 4.88 -3.82
N CYS A 17 -1.46 5.57 -4.96
CA CYS A 17 -2.67 5.88 -5.75
C CYS A 17 -3.29 4.61 -6.37
N HIS A 18 -2.45 3.67 -6.82
CA HIS A 18 -2.92 2.39 -7.32
C HIS A 18 -3.52 1.51 -6.21
N LEU A 19 -2.92 1.46 -5.02
CA LEU A 19 -3.46 0.74 -3.86
C LEU A 19 -4.83 1.28 -3.44
N ASN A 20 -5.00 2.60 -3.44
CA ASN A 20 -6.31 3.22 -3.17
C ASN A 20 -7.38 2.80 -4.18
N ARG A 21 -7.03 2.73 -5.47
CA ARG A 21 -7.95 2.29 -6.53
C ARG A 21 -8.30 0.81 -6.43
N LEU A 22 -7.33 -0.03 -6.06
CA LEU A 22 -7.58 -1.46 -5.83
C LEU A 22 -8.51 -1.67 -4.63
N GLN A 23 -8.26 -0.97 -3.52
CA GLN A 23 -9.15 -1.00 -2.35
C GLN A 23 -10.58 -0.55 -2.70
N ALA A 24 -10.73 0.49 -3.52
CA ALA A 24 -12.06 0.94 -3.97
C ALA A 24 -12.77 -0.11 -4.83
N THR A 25 -12.02 -0.79 -5.71
CA THR A 25 -12.55 -1.89 -6.54
C THR A 25 -12.98 -3.08 -5.69
N GLU A 26 -12.16 -3.48 -4.71
CA GLU A 26 -12.52 -4.52 -3.74
C GLU A 26 -13.81 -4.18 -3.00
N ASN A 27 -13.93 -2.95 -2.47
CA ASN A 27 -15.12 -2.50 -1.73
C ASN A 27 -16.39 -2.55 -2.59
N LYS A 28 -16.26 -2.23 -3.89
CA LYS A 28 -17.38 -2.28 -4.82
C LYS A 28 -17.76 -3.73 -5.13
N LEU A 29 -16.79 -4.60 -5.37
CA LEU A 29 -17.02 -6.03 -5.62
C LEU A 29 -17.71 -6.70 -4.44
N LEU A 30 -17.23 -6.49 -3.23
CA LEU A 30 -17.82 -7.07 -2.03
C LEU A 30 -19.26 -6.60 -1.84
N ARG A 31 -19.54 -5.29 -2.02
CA ARG A 31 -20.91 -4.78 -1.97
C ARG A 31 -21.83 -5.42 -3.00
N MET A 32 -21.36 -5.56 -4.25
CA MET A 32 -22.14 -6.18 -5.31
C MET A 32 -22.38 -7.67 -5.04
N ALA A 33 -21.42 -8.38 -4.43
CA ALA A 33 -21.54 -9.81 -4.15
C ALA A 33 -22.62 -10.13 -3.11
N ILE A 34 -22.81 -9.26 -2.10
CA ILE A 34 -23.80 -9.45 -1.04
C ILE A 34 -25.06 -8.58 -1.20
N ASP A 35 -25.17 -7.88 -2.33
CA ASP A 35 -26.22 -6.88 -2.60
C ASP A 35 -26.39 -5.86 -1.45
N ALA A 36 -25.27 -5.35 -0.92
CA ALA A 36 -25.30 -4.47 0.24
C ALA A 36 -25.75 -3.05 -0.14
N PRO A 37 -26.70 -2.45 0.60
CA PRO A 37 -27.11 -1.08 0.37
C PRO A 37 -26.01 -0.08 0.77
N TRP A 38 -26.05 1.12 0.19
CA TRP A 38 -25.00 2.13 0.29
C TRP A 38 -24.70 2.59 1.73
N PHE A 39 -25.69 2.52 2.63
CA PHE A 39 -25.55 2.93 4.03
C PHE A 39 -24.81 1.91 4.90
N VAL A 40 -24.59 0.68 4.40
CA VAL A 40 -23.81 -0.34 5.11
C VAL A 40 -22.34 0.04 5.06
N ARG A 41 -21.70 0.08 6.23
CA ARG A 41 -20.28 0.40 6.35
C ARG A 41 -19.43 -0.78 5.87
N ASN A 42 -18.33 -0.47 5.17
CA ASN A 42 -17.34 -1.47 4.71
C ASN A 42 -16.86 -2.37 5.85
N SER A 43 -16.65 -1.81 7.05
CA SER A 43 -16.20 -2.58 8.21
C SER A 43 -17.21 -3.65 8.66
N GLN A 44 -18.51 -3.41 8.48
CA GLN A 44 -19.53 -4.43 8.75
C GLN A 44 -19.51 -5.52 7.68
N ILE A 45 -19.32 -5.13 6.40
CA ILE A 45 -19.18 -6.07 5.28
C ILE A 45 -17.99 -7.00 5.52
N TYR A 46 -16.82 -6.44 5.85
CA TYR A 46 -15.63 -7.25 6.13
C TYR A 46 -15.84 -8.18 7.31
N ARG A 47 -16.39 -7.67 8.42
CA ARG A 47 -16.63 -8.50 9.61
C ARG A 47 -17.60 -9.65 9.33
N ASN A 48 -18.68 -9.38 8.60
CA ASN A 48 -19.69 -10.39 8.29
C ASN A 48 -19.16 -11.46 7.32
N LEU A 49 -18.22 -11.10 6.45
CA LEU A 49 -17.58 -12.01 5.50
C LEU A 49 -16.27 -12.61 6.03
N GLU A 50 -15.85 -12.25 7.25
CA GLU A 50 -14.52 -12.54 7.80
C GLU A 50 -13.38 -12.18 6.81
N TRP A 51 -13.59 -11.09 6.06
CA TRP A 51 -12.73 -10.71 4.95
C TRP A 51 -11.55 -9.87 5.41
N GLU A 52 -10.34 -10.25 5.00
CA GLU A 52 -9.11 -9.48 5.19
C GLU A 52 -9.01 -8.40 4.08
N PRO A 53 -9.03 -7.09 4.40
CA PRO A 53 -8.89 -6.04 3.40
C PRO A 53 -7.58 -6.17 2.62
N LEU A 54 -7.60 -5.83 1.32
CA LEU A 54 -6.46 -6.00 0.42
C LEU A 54 -5.16 -5.38 0.95
N ARG A 55 -5.24 -4.21 1.59
CA ARG A 55 -4.06 -3.55 2.18
C ARG A 55 -3.39 -4.38 3.27
N GLU A 56 -4.18 -4.99 4.14
CA GLU A 56 -3.68 -5.83 5.23
C GLU A 56 -3.08 -7.13 4.68
N PHE A 57 -3.78 -7.75 3.70
CA PHE A 57 -3.28 -8.91 2.98
C PHE A 57 -1.93 -8.64 2.31
N LEU A 58 -1.81 -7.52 1.59
CA LEU A 58 -0.57 -7.14 0.91
C LEU A 58 0.56 -6.85 1.90
N ALA A 59 0.27 -6.18 3.02
CA ALA A 59 1.27 -5.92 4.06
C ALA A 59 1.75 -7.24 4.69
N ARG A 60 0.83 -8.17 5.00
CA ARG A 60 1.16 -9.50 5.51
C ARG A 60 1.99 -10.30 4.52
N LYS A 61 1.65 -10.24 3.23
CA LYS A 61 2.40 -10.91 2.16
C LYS A 61 3.78 -10.30 1.97
N ALA A 62 3.88 -8.98 1.88
CA ALA A 62 5.14 -8.27 1.78
C ALA A 62 6.08 -8.66 2.93
N LYS A 63 5.58 -8.66 4.17
CA LYS A 63 6.36 -9.11 5.34
C LYS A 63 6.84 -10.56 5.16
N ALA A 64 5.97 -11.48 4.76
CA ALA A 64 6.35 -12.87 4.54
C ALA A 64 7.41 -13.02 3.43
N ASP A 65 7.33 -12.20 2.39
CA ASP A 65 8.29 -12.18 1.28
C ASP A 65 9.65 -11.59 1.72
N PHE A 66 9.67 -10.53 2.52
CA PHE A 66 10.90 -9.97 3.11
C PHE A 66 11.58 -10.96 4.05
N GLU A 67 10.81 -11.62 4.93
CA GLU A 67 11.31 -12.67 5.81
C GLU A 67 11.88 -13.87 5.03
N LYS A 68 11.35 -14.16 3.85
CA LYS A 68 11.86 -15.17 2.94
C LYS A 68 13.12 -14.69 2.22
N ALA A 69 13.16 -13.43 1.79
CA ALA A 69 14.33 -12.81 1.15
C ALA A 69 15.54 -12.76 2.10
N GLY A 70 15.32 -12.44 3.38
CA GLY A 70 16.37 -12.45 4.40
C GLY A 70 16.97 -13.83 4.68
N ARG A 71 16.21 -14.90 4.44
CA ARG A 71 16.66 -16.31 4.55
C ARG A 71 17.24 -16.87 3.24
N HIS A 72 17.22 -16.09 2.15
CA HIS A 72 17.68 -16.55 0.85
C HIS A 72 19.22 -16.60 0.79
N SER A 73 19.77 -17.50 -0.03
CA SER A 73 21.22 -17.63 -0.22
C SER A 73 21.89 -16.44 -0.92
N ASN A 74 21.10 -15.50 -1.43
CA ASN A 74 21.61 -14.38 -2.21
C ASN A 74 21.79 -13.16 -1.30
N GLU A 75 23.03 -12.70 -1.17
CA GLU A 75 23.44 -11.62 -0.28
C GLU A 75 22.78 -10.28 -0.62
N GLU A 76 22.53 -10.02 -1.91
CA GLU A 76 21.84 -8.80 -2.36
C GLU A 76 20.39 -8.76 -1.88
N LEU A 77 19.70 -9.90 -1.88
CA LEU A 77 18.31 -9.98 -1.41
C LEU A 77 18.21 -9.77 0.10
N ARG A 78 19.23 -10.22 0.84
CA ARG A 78 19.30 -10.09 2.30
C ARG A 78 19.59 -8.66 2.76
N ASN A 79 20.31 -7.87 1.95
CA ASN A 79 20.69 -6.50 2.29
C ASN A 79 19.69 -5.43 1.80
N THR A 80 18.51 -5.85 1.29
CA THR A 80 17.50 -4.92 0.79
C THR A 80 16.86 -4.15 1.96
N PRO A 81 16.90 -2.80 1.98
CA PRO A 81 16.29 -2.03 3.04
C PRO A 81 14.74 -2.12 2.99
N GLU A 82 14.13 -2.45 4.13
CA GLU A 82 12.68 -2.67 4.28
C GLU A 82 11.82 -1.40 4.12
N ASP A 83 12.36 -0.22 4.43
CA ASP A 83 11.60 1.02 4.45
C ASP A 83 12.49 2.24 4.19
N LEU A 84 12.17 3.03 3.16
CA LEU A 84 12.65 4.41 3.07
C LEU A 84 11.73 5.23 3.99
N GLY A 85 12.17 5.39 5.24
CA GLY A 85 11.39 5.92 6.36
C GLY A 85 10.65 7.26 6.15
N PRO A 86 10.05 7.82 7.21
CA PRO A 86 9.02 8.85 7.07
C PRO A 86 9.53 10.14 6.41
N ARG A 87 9.05 10.34 5.18
CA ARG A 87 8.71 11.60 4.48
C ARG A 87 9.12 12.90 5.22
N LYS A 88 10.15 13.59 4.71
CA LYS A 88 10.29 15.04 4.98
C LYS A 88 9.28 15.81 4.13
N LYS A 89 8.29 16.45 4.75
CA LYS A 89 7.44 17.44 4.06
C LYS A 89 8.30 18.65 3.71
N GLY A 90 8.60 18.85 2.43
CA GLY A 90 9.23 20.08 1.96
C GLY A 90 8.36 21.30 2.28
N PRO A 91 8.96 22.48 2.54
CA PRO A 91 8.22 23.67 2.88
C PRO A 91 7.25 24.03 1.74
N ARG A 92 5.98 24.30 2.09
CA ARG A 92 5.03 24.88 1.13
C ARG A 92 5.55 26.28 0.79
N HIS A 93 5.79 26.56 -0.49
CA HIS A 93 6.14 27.90 -0.97
C HIS A 93 5.14 28.91 -0.43
N GLN A 94 5.57 29.74 0.52
CA GLN A 94 4.89 30.99 0.82
C GLN A 94 5.19 31.89 -0.37
N LEU A 95 4.17 32.16 -1.19
CA LEU A 95 4.27 33.19 -2.22
C LEU A 95 4.46 34.52 -1.48
N ALA A 96 5.65 35.08 -1.60
CA ALA A 96 5.94 36.43 -1.13
C ALA A 96 5.02 37.40 -1.88
N GLN A 97 4.39 38.30 -1.12
CA GLN A 97 3.53 39.38 -1.63
C GLN A 97 4.34 40.44 -2.36
#